data_AF-A0AA90CQM2-F1
#
_entry.id   AF-A0AA90CQM2-F1
#
_cell.length_a   1.000
_cell.length_b   1.000
_cell.length_c   1.000
_cell.angle_alpha   90.00
_cell.angle_beta   90.00
_cell.angle_gamma   90.00
#
_symmetry.space_group_name_H-M   'P 1'
#
loop_
_entity.id
_entity.type
_entity.pdbx_description
1 polymer ?
#
loop_
_entity_poly.entity_id
_entity_poly.type
_entity_poly.pdbx_seq_one_letter_code
_entity_poly.pdbx_strand_id
1 'polypeptide(L)'
;MTSLNTHALEASSAETLAPIFKASGDPLRLEILRVLRRDTFGVLELSQLFDMRQSGMSHHLKVMHKAGLLESQREGNAIFYRRPLHLDSVKLADQAIRQIFETVDRIPLPTELAEKIEAIRAQRAEQSQAFFSRHSAQFREQQELIAAFDLYADPTAELIRKRVSQQNWQSVLEIGPGEGGFLPVLSELFEHTVGLDNSKDMLAKATRTCIESRLNNVDLIEGVTDTILASGDAFDLIVANMVLHHVPSPADIFLDAAALMNNSGCFIISDLCSHDQDWAKENCGDLWLGFEPEELTAWAADAGLNAGEQLFIGLRNGFQIQVREFWKTTKRA
;
A
#
# COMPACT_ATOMS: atom_id res chain seq x y z
N MET A 1 32.48 50.32 -15.91
CA MET A 1 31.08 50.15 -15.50
C MET A 1 30.62 48.81 -16.05
N THR A 2 31.03 47.72 -15.42
CA THR A 2 30.85 46.38 -15.97
C THR A 2 30.23 45.50 -14.90
N SER A 3 29.13 44.85 -15.29
CA SER A 3 28.51 43.68 -14.67
C SER A 3 27.92 43.87 -13.27
N LEU A 4 26.62 44.16 -13.22
CA LEU A 4 25.77 43.94 -12.04
C LEU A 4 24.38 43.38 -12.41
N ASN A 5 24.25 42.74 -13.59
CA ASN A 5 22.99 42.14 -14.04
C ASN A 5 23.19 40.68 -14.46
N THR A 6 23.71 39.88 -13.53
CA THR A 6 23.69 38.40 -13.61
C THR A 6 23.31 37.78 -12.25
N HIS A 7 22.63 38.54 -11.39
CA HIS A 7 22.18 38.10 -10.05
C HIS A 7 20.67 37.77 -10.00
N ALA A 8 20.03 37.57 -11.15
CA ALA A 8 18.60 37.24 -11.23
C ALA A 8 18.32 35.80 -11.70
N LEU A 9 19.35 34.95 -11.75
CA LEU A 9 19.23 33.56 -12.18
C LEU A 9 19.81 32.67 -11.08
N GLU A 10 18.93 31.82 -10.53
CA GLU A 10 19.16 30.84 -9.46
C GLU A 10 19.25 31.45 -8.06
N ALA A 11 18.22 31.24 -7.23
CA ALA A 11 18.39 31.30 -5.78
C ALA A 11 19.65 30.49 -5.42
N SER A 12 20.53 31.03 -4.58
CA SER A 12 21.78 30.34 -4.24
C SER A 12 21.44 28.92 -3.78
N SER A 13 22.16 27.91 -4.27
CA SER A 13 21.94 26.50 -3.90
C SER A 13 21.80 26.30 -2.38
N ALA A 14 22.47 27.14 -1.58
CA ALA A 14 22.35 27.15 -0.13
C ALA A 14 21.00 27.66 0.40
N GLU A 15 20.35 28.63 -0.25
CA GLU A 15 19.02 29.15 0.12
C GLU A 15 17.93 28.10 -0.09
N THR A 16 18.08 27.23 -1.09
CA THR A 16 17.19 26.07 -1.31
C THR A 16 17.38 25.00 -0.24
N LEU A 17 18.62 24.75 0.18
CA LEU A 17 18.95 23.69 1.14
C LEU A 17 18.71 24.08 2.61
N ALA A 18 18.87 25.36 2.96
CA ALA A 18 18.79 25.83 4.33
C ALA A 18 17.43 25.50 5.02
N PRO A 19 16.26 25.68 4.37
CA PRO A 19 14.97 25.28 4.97
C PRO A 19 14.88 23.78 5.28
N ILE A 20 15.41 22.93 4.40
CA ILE A 20 15.43 21.47 4.56
C ILE A 20 16.26 21.10 5.78
N PHE A 21 17.52 21.55 5.85
CA PHE A 21 18.40 21.25 6.97
C PHE A 21 17.93 21.88 8.29
N LYS A 22 17.31 23.07 8.24
CA LYS A 22 16.70 23.68 9.42
C LYS A 22 15.51 22.86 9.91
N ALA A 23 14.70 22.33 9.01
CA ALA A 23 13.59 21.46 9.37
C ALA A 23 14.10 20.12 9.93
N SER A 24 15.08 19.48 9.28
CA SER A 24 15.62 18.18 9.69
C SER A 24 16.60 18.24 10.88
N GLY A 25 17.06 19.42 11.28
CA GLY A 25 17.97 19.60 12.43
C GLY A 25 17.35 19.39 13.81
N ASP A 26 16.07 18.99 13.87
CA ASP A 26 15.34 18.71 15.11
C ASP A 26 15.23 17.19 15.33
N PRO A 27 15.66 16.63 16.48
CA PRO A 27 15.66 15.19 16.71
C PRO A 27 14.30 14.53 16.55
N LEU A 28 13.23 15.15 17.04
CA LEU A 28 11.87 14.61 16.94
C LEU A 28 11.41 14.52 15.49
N ARG A 29 11.76 15.50 14.65
CA ARG A 29 11.41 15.46 13.22
C ARG A 29 12.15 14.35 12.47
N LEU A 30 13.40 14.03 12.85
CA LEU A 30 14.09 12.87 12.30
C LEU A 30 13.41 11.57 12.72
N GLU A 31 12.95 11.45 13.97
CA GLU A 31 12.15 10.31 14.41
C GLU A 31 10.83 10.19 13.65
N ILE A 32 10.09 11.30 13.46
CA ILE A 32 8.86 11.33 12.65
C ILE A 32 9.14 10.82 11.23
N LEU A 33 10.23 11.25 10.59
CA LEU A 33 10.59 10.74 9.27
C LEU A 33 10.77 9.23 9.28
N ARG A 34 11.48 8.68 10.27
CA ARG A 34 11.74 7.23 10.39
C ARG A 34 10.46 6.42 10.55
N VAL A 35 9.52 6.92 11.37
CA VAL A 35 8.18 6.34 11.54
C VAL A 35 7.40 6.36 10.23
N LEU A 36 7.49 7.45 9.46
CA LEU A 36 6.78 7.63 8.19
C LEU A 36 7.46 6.97 6.99
N ARG A 37 8.43 6.06 7.21
CA ARG A 37 9.13 5.39 6.12
C ARG A 37 8.19 4.58 5.23
N ARG A 38 7.27 3.83 5.85
CA ARG A 38 6.36 2.89 5.18
C ARG A 38 4.91 3.05 5.55
N ASP A 39 4.63 3.80 6.61
CA ASP A 39 3.29 4.05 7.09
C ASP A 39 2.90 5.51 6.88
N THR A 40 1.59 5.69 6.74
CA THR A 40 0.93 6.97 6.72
C THR A 40 0.20 7.14 8.06
N PHE A 41 0.42 8.25 8.76
CA PHE A 41 -0.16 8.51 10.07
C PHE A 41 -0.88 9.85 10.15
N GLY A 42 -2.02 9.84 10.85
CA GLY A 42 -2.76 11.03 11.22
C GLY A 42 -2.04 11.84 12.30
N VAL A 43 -2.39 13.13 12.41
CA VAL A 43 -1.83 14.01 13.45
C VAL A 43 -2.04 13.46 14.86
N LEU A 44 -3.20 12.85 15.12
CA LEU A 44 -3.53 12.27 16.44
C LEU A 44 -2.68 11.04 16.74
N GLU A 45 -2.50 10.16 15.76
CA GLU A 45 -1.66 8.96 15.87
C GLU A 45 -0.20 9.35 16.13
N LEU A 46 0.35 10.31 15.37
CA LEU A 46 1.70 10.84 15.60
C LEU A 46 1.81 11.49 17.00
N SER A 47 0.79 12.22 17.42
CA SER A 47 0.76 12.81 18.78
C SER A 47 0.83 11.75 19.87
N GLN A 48 0.14 10.63 19.68
CA GLN A 48 0.17 9.47 20.59
C GLN A 48 1.53 8.74 20.55
N LEU A 49 2.09 8.50 19.36
CA LEU A 49 3.39 7.83 19.20
C LEU A 49 4.51 8.54 19.99
N PHE A 50 4.53 9.88 19.91
CA PHE A 50 5.58 10.71 20.50
C PHE A 50 5.20 11.39 21.82
N ASP A 51 4.09 10.98 22.45
CA ASP A 51 3.59 11.53 23.72
C ASP A 51 3.53 13.08 23.73
N MET A 52 3.12 13.67 22.61
CA MET A 52 3.11 15.11 22.40
C MET A 52 1.69 15.64 22.21
N ARG A 53 1.44 16.86 22.70
CA ARG A 53 0.17 17.56 22.43
C ARG A 53 -0.02 17.82 20.94
N GLN A 54 -1.25 17.63 20.46
CA GLN A 54 -1.63 17.82 19.05
C GLN A 54 -1.18 19.16 18.46
N SER A 55 -1.29 20.27 19.19
CA SER A 55 -0.85 21.59 18.70
C SER A 55 0.66 21.66 18.45
N GLY A 56 1.46 20.99 19.28
CA GLY A 56 2.89 20.83 19.08
C GLY A 56 3.17 19.98 17.84
N MET A 57 2.51 18.82 17.74
CA MET A 57 2.67 17.93 16.59
C MET A 57 2.36 18.63 15.26
N SER A 58 1.21 19.28 15.17
CA SER A 58 0.82 20.07 13.99
C SER A 58 1.85 21.13 13.61
N HIS A 59 2.54 21.73 14.59
CA HIS A 59 3.61 22.69 14.31
C HIS A 59 4.82 22.01 13.65
N HIS A 60 5.29 20.88 14.19
CA HIS A 60 6.39 20.13 13.58
C HIS A 60 6.05 19.68 12.16
N LEU A 61 4.87 19.09 11.96
CA LEU A 61 4.40 18.61 10.66
C LEU A 61 4.30 19.74 9.63
N LYS A 62 3.78 20.91 10.03
CA LYS A 62 3.73 22.09 9.16
C LYS A 62 5.11 22.58 8.74
N VAL A 63 6.10 22.55 9.63
CA VAL A 63 7.48 22.95 9.32
C VAL A 63 8.10 21.95 8.33
N MET A 64 7.94 20.65 8.57
CA MET A 64 8.48 19.60 7.71
C MET A 64 7.83 19.59 6.33
N HIS A 65 6.50 19.72 6.27
CA HIS A 65 5.76 19.80 5.01
C HIS A 65 6.19 21.01 4.18
N LYS A 66 6.34 22.19 4.79
CA LYS A 66 6.86 23.39 4.09
C LYS A 66 8.27 23.23 3.56
N ALA A 67 9.08 22.38 4.19
CA ALA A 67 10.44 22.07 3.77
C ALA A 67 10.49 20.94 2.72
N GLY A 68 9.35 20.39 2.31
CA GLY A 68 9.28 19.27 1.36
C GLY A 68 9.63 17.91 1.97
N LEU A 69 9.79 17.81 3.29
CA LEU A 69 10.12 16.56 3.97
C LEU A 69 8.91 15.64 4.15
N LEU A 70 7.69 16.16 4.01
CA LEU A 70 6.43 15.44 4.15
C LEU A 70 5.43 15.87 3.10
N GLU A 71 4.60 14.93 2.69
CA GLU A 71 3.34 15.16 1.99
C GLU A 71 2.17 14.94 2.94
N SER A 72 1.05 15.59 2.66
CA SER A 72 -0.18 15.41 3.41
C SER A 72 -1.28 14.91 2.50
N GLN A 73 -2.01 13.90 2.95
CA GLN A 73 -3.19 13.37 2.28
C GLN A 73 -4.39 13.55 3.19
N ARG A 74 -5.54 13.92 2.61
CA ARG A 74 -6.79 13.98 3.35
C ARG A 74 -7.47 12.63 3.25
N GLU A 75 -7.84 12.11 4.41
CA GLU A 75 -8.46 10.79 4.59
C GLU A 75 -9.72 11.00 5.41
N GLY A 76 -10.84 11.28 4.74
CA GLY A 76 -12.06 11.70 5.43
C GLY A 76 -11.93 13.09 6.06
N ASN A 77 -12.27 13.17 7.34
CA ASN A 77 -12.16 14.39 8.14
C ASN A 77 -10.78 14.60 8.77
N ALA A 78 -9.82 13.71 8.51
CA ALA A 78 -8.48 13.75 9.08
C ALA A 78 -7.42 14.03 8.01
N ILE A 79 -6.31 14.65 8.44
CA ILE A 79 -5.11 14.84 7.62
C ILE A 79 -4.07 13.84 8.10
N PHE A 80 -3.60 13.07 7.14
CA PHE A 80 -2.54 12.10 7.30
C PHE A 80 -1.27 12.63 6.62
N TYR A 81 -0.12 12.21 7.14
CA TYR A 81 1.19 12.59 6.62
C TYR A 81 1.96 11.34 6.23
N ARG A 82 2.77 11.49 5.18
CA ARG A 82 3.73 10.48 4.69
C ARG A 82 4.98 11.17 4.15
N ARG A 83 6.03 10.39 3.88
CA ARG A 83 7.18 10.91 3.10
C ARG A 83 6.76 11.20 1.65
N PRO A 84 7.44 12.12 0.96
CA PRO A 84 7.17 12.39 -0.45
C PRO A 84 7.33 11.16 -1.33
N LEU A 85 6.35 10.91 -2.20
CA LEU A 85 6.36 9.77 -3.11
C LEU A 85 7.27 9.99 -4.32
N HIS A 86 7.38 11.25 -4.76
CA HIS A 86 8.18 11.63 -5.91
C HIS A 86 9.24 12.66 -5.52
N LEU A 87 10.50 12.23 -5.57
CA LEU A 87 11.66 13.11 -5.45
C LEU A 87 12.32 13.16 -6.82
N ASP A 88 12.57 14.34 -7.38
CA ASP A 88 13.23 14.51 -8.67
C ASP A 88 14.75 14.45 -8.48
N SER A 89 15.42 13.48 -9.11
CA SER A 89 16.87 13.31 -9.00
C SER A 89 17.68 14.50 -9.53
N VAL A 90 17.10 15.40 -10.32
CA VAL A 90 17.76 16.61 -10.84
C VAL A 90 17.70 17.76 -9.85
N LYS A 91 16.66 17.84 -9.02
CA LYS A 91 16.48 18.94 -8.06
C LYS A 91 17.39 18.75 -6.86
N LEU A 92 18.21 19.76 -6.56
CA LEU A 92 19.13 19.74 -5.43
C LEU A 92 18.41 19.54 -4.07
N ALA A 93 17.23 20.14 -3.91
CA ALA A 93 16.37 19.95 -2.74
C ALA A 93 16.04 18.47 -2.52
N ASP A 94 15.57 17.81 -3.57
CA ASP A 94 15.10 16.42 -3.54
C ASP A 94 16.28 15.46 -3.34
N GLN A 95 17.45 15.75 -3.92
CA GLN A 95 18.69 15.02 -3.63
C GLN A 95 19.06 15.08 -2.14
N ALA A 96 18.96 16.25 -1.51
CA ALA A 96 19.23 16.41 -0.09
C ALA A 96 18.21 15.67 0.78
N ILE A 97 16.92 15.74 0.44
CA ILE A 97 15.85 15.01 1.13
C ILE A 97 16.08 13.50 1.04
N ARG A 98 16.40 12.98 -0.15
CA ARG A 98 16.76 11.56 -0.34
C ARG A 98 17.91 11.14 0.58
N GLN A 99 18.98 11.93 0.64
CA GLN A 99 20.13 11.64 1.50
C GLN A 99 19.78 11.68 2.99
N ILE A 100 18.89 12.59 3.42
CA ILE A 100 18.38 12.60 4.78
C ILE A 100 17.64 11.28 5.08
N PHE A 101 16.72 10.87 4.20
CA PHE A 101 15.97 9.61 4.35
C PHE A 101 16.88 8.39 4.41
N GLU A 102 17.78 8.24 3.44
CA GLU A 102 18.76 7.14 3.40
C GLU A 102 19.63 7.08 4.67
N THR A 103 19.94 8.24 5.26
CA THR A 103 20.78 8.30 6.47
C THR A 103 19.99 7.93 7.72
N VAL A 104 18.77 8.47 7.90
CA VAL A 104 17.95 8.15 9.08
C VAL A 104 17.45 6.71 9.07
N ASP A 105 17.24 6.14 7.89
CA ASP A 105 16.76 4.76 7.72
C ASP A 105 17.81 3.70 8.07
N ARG A 106 19.09 4.08 8.18
CA ARG A 106 20.16 3.21 8.68
C ARG A 106 20.11 3.01 10.19
N ILE A 107 19.35 3.84 10.90
CA ILE A 107 19.20 3.76 12.34
C ILE A 107 17.93 2.94 12.62
N PRO A 108 17.99 1.84 13.40
CA PRO A 108 16.82 1.03 13.73
C PRO A 108 15.93 1.74 14.74
N LEU A 109 14.60 1.66 14.56
CA LEU A 109 13.63 2.29 15.46
C LEU A 109 13.82 1.74 16.89
N PRO A 110 13.72 2.58 17.94
CA PRO A 110 13.67 2.09 19.32
C PRO A 110 12.52 1.09 19.48
N THR A 111 12.74 0.01 20.24
CA THR A 111 11.75 -1.06 20.44
C THR A 111 10.41 -0.51 20.93
N GLU A 112 10.42 0.41 21.88
CA GLU A 112 9.20 1.06 22.40
C GLU A 112 8.39 1.76 21.30
N LEU A 113 9.06 2.45 20.37
CA LEU A 113 8.38 3.14 19.28
C LEU A 113 7.82 2.15 18.25
N ALA A 114 8.54 1.06 17.97
CA ALA A 114 8.04 -0.03 17.13
C ALA A 114 6.80 -0.70 17.74
N GLU A 115 6.80 -0.96 19.05
CA GLU A 115 5.62 -1.50 19.77
C GLU A 115 4.41 -0.57 19.69
N LYS A 116 4.61 0.75 19.80
CA LYS A 116 3.51 1.72 19.65
C LYS A 116 2.96 1.76 18.21
N ILE A 117 3.81 1.61 17.19
CA ILE A 117 3.37 1.50 15.79
C ILE A 117 2.50 0.27 15.60
N GLU A 118 2.94 -0.88 16.09
CA GLU A 118 2.19 -2.13 16.02
C GLU A 118 0.85 -2.05 16.77
N ALA A 119 0.80 -1.37 17.92
CA ALA A 119 -0.45 -1.13 18.62
C ALA A 119 -1.46 -0.33 17.78
N ILE A 120 -1.01 0.69 17.04
CA ILE A 120 -1.87 1.47 16.14
C ILE A 120 -2.34 0.62 14.96
N ARG A 121 -1.44 -0.16 14.34
CA ARG A 121 -1.79 -1.09 13.25
C ARG A 121 -2.82 -2.13 13.71
N ALA A 122 -2.64 -2.71 14.89
CA ALA A 122 -3.59 -3.64 15.48
C ALA A 122 -4.96 -2.99 15.73
N GLN A 123 -4.98 -1.75 16.23
CA GLN A 123 -6.22 -0.99 16.43
C GLN A 123 -6.95 -0.75 15.10
N ARG A 124 -6.24 -0.38 14.03
CA ARG A 124 -6.81 -0.24 12.67
C ARG A 124 -7.35 -1.57 12.15
N ALA A 125 -6.64 -2.67 12.39
CA ALA A 125 -7.05 -4.02 12.01
C ALA A 125 -8.38 -4.41 12.67
N GLU A 126 -8.48 -4.21 13.99
CA GLU A 126 -9.68 -4.51 14.76
C GLU A 126 -10.88 -3.68 14.28
N GLN A 127 -10.68 -2.40 14.01
CA GLN A 127 -11.73 -1.51 13.49
C GLN A 127 -12.25 -1.98 12.13
N SER A 128 -11.34 -2.34 11.21
CA SER A 128 -11.69 -2.85 9.89
C SER A 128 -12.43 -4.20 9.99
N GLN A 129 -11.90 -5.15 10.77
CA GLN A 129 -12.53 -6.46 10.95
C GLN A 129 -13.91 -6.36 11.62
N ALA A 130 -14.06 -5.49 12.61
CA ALA A 130 -15.34 -5.23 13.27
C ALA A 130 -16.37 -4.64 12.30
N PHE A 131 -15.93 -3.78 11.37
CA PHE A 131 -16.79 -3.25 10.32
C PHE A 131 -17.29 -4.37 9.39
N PHE A 132 -16.39 -5.20 8.88
CA PHE A 132 -16.76 -6.32 7.99
C PHE A 132 -17.66 -7.34 8.66
N SER A 133 -17.38 -7.68 9.92
CA SER A 133 -18.19 -8.65 10.67
C SER A 133 -19.63 -8.17 10.85
N ARG A 134 -19.85 -6.86 11.00
CA ARG A 134 -21.19 -6.26 11.14
C ARG A 134 -21.94 -6.14 9.81
N HIS A 135 -21.22 -5.91 8.72
CA HIS A 135 -21.81 -5.64 7.41
C HIS A 135 -21.65 -6.80 6.41
N SER A 136 -21.23 -7.98 6.86
CA SER A 136 -20.90 -9.11 5.98
C SER A 136 -22.03 -9.46 5.02
N ALA A 137 -23.30 -9.37 5.42
CA ALA A 137 -24.45 -9.66 4.56
C ALA A 137 -24.67 -8.65 3.42
N GLN A 138 -24.30 -7.37 3.61
CA GLN A 138 -24.48 -6.28 2.65
C GLN A 138 -23.18 -5.88 1.94
N PHE A 139 -22.07 -6.53 2.31
CA PHE A 139 -20.74 -6.15 1.87
C PHE A 139 -20.61 -6.07 0.36
N ARG A 140 -21.10 -7.08 -0.36
CA ARG A 140 -21.09 -7.10 -1.83
C ARG A 140 -21.87 -5.94 -2.43
N GLU A 141 -23.08 -5.66 -1.93
CA GLU A 141 -23.92 -4.56 -2.43
C GLU A 141 -23.23 -3.20 -2.23
N GLN A 142 -22.55 -3.02 -1.10
CA GLN A 142 -21.80 -1.79 -0.79
C GLN A 142 -20.55 -1.66 -1.66
N GLN A 143 -19.81 -2.73 -1.88
CA GLN A 143 -18.63 -2.73 -2.76
C GLN A 143 -19.02 -2.49 -4.23
N GLU A 144 -20.15 -3.03 -4.68
CA GLU A 144 -20.68 -2.77 -6.02
C GLU A 144 -21.03 -1.28 -6.26
N LEU A 145 -21.25 -0.48 -5.20
CA LEU A 145 -21.41 0.98 -5.32
C LEU A 145 -20.11 1.69 -5.69
N ILE A 146 -18.96 1.14 -5.28
CA ILE A 146 -17.63 1.64 -5.65
C ILE A 146 -17.25 1.10 -7.02
N ALA A 147 -17.22 -0.23 -7.16
CA ALA A 147 -16.82 -0.89 -8.38
C ALA A 147 -17.47 -2.28 -8.50
N ALA A 148 -18.23 -2.49 -9.57
CA ALA A 148 -18.70 -3.81 -9.92
C ALA A 148 -17.51 -4.73 -10.25
N PHE A 149 -17.54 -5.95 -9.72
CA PHE A 149 -16.47 -6.96 -9.86
C PHE A 149 -15.97 -7.13 -11.30
N ASP A 150 -16.88 -7.31 -12.25
CA ASP A 150 -16.56 -7.57 -13.65
C ASP A 150 -15.72 -6.44 -14.30
N LEU A 151 -15.84 -5.21 -13.80
CA LEU A 151 -15.14 -4.06 -14.38
C LEU A 151 -13.62 -4.12 -14.19
N TYR A 152 -13.14 -4.75 -13.11
CA TYR A 152 -11.72 -4.92 -12.85
C TYR A 152 -11.26 -6.37 -12.92
N ALA A 153 -12.15 -7.34 -12.65
CA ALA A 153 -11.81 -8.75 -12.71
C ALA A 153 -11.39 -9.18 -14.12
N ASP A 154 -12.15 -8.79 -15.16
CA ASP A 154 -11.85 -9.19 -16.54
C ASP A 154 -10.50 -8.65 -17.04
N PRO A 155 -10.19 -7.33 -16.89
CA PRO A 155 -8.87 -6.83 -17.29
C PRO A 155 -7.72 -7.44 -16.47
N THR A 156 -7.94 -7.70 -15.18
CA THR A 156 -6.94 -8.37 -14.33
C THR A 156 -6.70 -9.81 -14.80
N ALA A 157 -7.77 -10.55 -15.08
CA ALA A 157 -7.69 -11.91 -15.60
C ALA A 157 -6.97 -11.98 -16.94
N GLU A 158 -7.23 -11.02 -17.84
CA GLU A 158 -6.54 -10.93 -19.14
C GLU A 158 -5.04 -10.69 -18.98
N LEU A 159 -4.65 -9.80 -18.06
CA LEU A 159 -3.24 -9.57 -17.73
C LEU A 159 -2.59 -10.86 -17.20
N ILE A 160 -3.26 -11.59 -16.31
CA ILE A 160 -2.77 -12.87 -15.76
C ILE A 160 -2.62 -13.91 -16.88
N ARG A 161 -3.64 -14.12 -17.72
CA ARG A 161 -3.60 -15.07 -18.84
C ARG A 161 -2.43 -14.79 -19.79
N LYS A 162 -2.19 -13.52 -20.10
CA LYS A 162 -1.04 -13.08 -20.91
C LYS A 162 0.28 -13.53 -20.29
N ARG A 163 0.45 -13.44 -18.96
CA ARG A 163 1.69 -13.88 -18.27
C ARG A 163 1.81 -15.38 -18.14
N VAL A 164 0.74 -16.06 -17.75
CA VAL A 164 0.70 -17.52 -17.66
C VAL A 164 1.05 -18.17 -19.01
N SER A 165 0.66 -17.56 -20.14
CA SER A 165 1.06 -18.06 -21.48
C SER A 165 2.57 -17.98 -21.78
N GLN A 166 3.31 -17.18 -21.01
CA GLN A 166 4.75 -16.89 -21.21
C GLN A 166 5.63 -17.48 -20.10
N GLN A 167 5.02 -17.97 -19.02
CA GLN A 167 5.69 -18.48 -17.84
C GLN A 167 5.23 -19.91 -17.56
N ASN A 168 6.01 -20.68 -16.81
CA ASN A 168 5.60 -22.01 -16.36
C ASN A 168 5.14 -21.96 -14.89
N TRP A 169 4.17 -21.09 -14.60
CA TRP A 169 3.62 -20.90 -13.26
C TRP A 169 2.61 -21.99 -12.93
N GLN A 170 2.67 -22.48 -11.70
CA GLN A 170 1.85 -23.59 -11.22
C GLN A 170 0.99 -23.21 -10.02
N SER A 171 1.46 -22.25 -9.23
CA SER A 171 0.87 -21.90 -7.93
C SER A 171 0.51 -20.43 -7.85
N VAL A 172 -0.66 -20.14 -7.27
CA VAL A 172 -1.13 -18.77 -7.03
C VAL A 172 -1.68 -18.59 -5.61
N LEU A 173 -1.36 -17.44 -5.01
CA LEU A 173 -1.97 -16.98 -3.77
C LEU A 173 -2.86 -15.77 -4.07
N GLU A 174 -4.15 -15.86 -3.72
CA GLU A 174 -5.04 -14.70 -3.63
C GLU A 174 -5.12 -14.23 -2.17
N ILE A 175 -4.63 -13.02 -1.93
CA ILE A 175 -4.77 -12.33 -0.64
C ILE A 175 -6.14 -11.63 -0.66
N GLY A 176 -6.95 -11.91 0.35
CA GLY A 176 -8.31 -11.36 0.51
C GLY A 176 -9.27 -11.75 -0.62
N PRO A 177 -9.55 -13.06 -0.84
CA PRO A 177 -10.48 -13.50 -1.86
C PRO A 177 -11.94 -13.05 -1.58
N GLY A 178 -12.25 -12.61 -0.36
CA GLY A 178 -13.58 -12.17 0.03
C GLY A 178 -14.61 -13.30 -0.15
N GLU A 179 -15.64 -13.07 -0.97
CA GLU A 179 -16.63 -14.11 -1.28
C GLU A 179 -16.15 -15.16 -2.31
N GLY A 180 -14.90 -15.06 -2.76
CA GLY A 180 -14.27 -16.01 -3.68
C GLY A 180 -14.59 -15.77 -5.15
N GLY A 181 -15.04 -14.58 -5.53
CA GLY A 181 -15.49 -14.28 -6.91
C GLY A 181 -14.42 -14.48 -7.98
N PHE A 182 -13.14 -14.29 -7.63
CA PHE A 182 -12.01 -14.44 -8.57
C PHE A 182 -11.36 -15.83 -8.52
N LEU A 183 -11.63 -16.64 -7.50
CA LEU A 183 -11.10 -18.00 -7.34
C LEU A 183 -11.38 -18.91 -8.55
N PRO A 184 -12.55 -18.89 -9.21
CA PRO A 184 -12.77 -19.69 -10.41
C PRO A 184 -11.80 -19.36 -11.55
N VAL A 185 -11.48 -18.08 -11.74
CA VAL A 185 -10.52 -17.63 -12.76
C VAL A 185 -9.13 -18.16 -12.45
N LEU A 186 -8.70 -18.06 -11.19
CA LEU A 186 -7.38 -18.55 -10.78
C LEU A 186 -7.30 -20.08 -10.82
N SER A 187 -8.32 -20.78 -10.34
CA SER A 187 -8.43 -22.24 -10.35
C SER A 187 -8.35 -22.85 -11.75
N GLU A 188 -8.82 -22.13 -12.78
CA GLU A 188 -8.68 -22.55 -14.19
C GLU A 188 -7.24 -22.43 -14.71
N LEU A 189 -6.49 -21.45 -14.24
CA LEU A 189 -5.18 -21.06 -14.78
C LEU A 189 -3.99 -21.71 -14.06
N PHE A 190 -4.17 -22.17 -12.83
CA PHE A 190 -3.10 -22.68 -11.98
C PHE A 190 -3.40 -24.10 -11.49
N GLU A 191 -2.35 -24.90 -11.27
CA GLU A 191 -2.49 -26.25 -10.70
C GLU A 191 -2.92 -26.18 -9.23
N HIS A 192 -2.47 -25.17 -8.49
CA HIS A 192 -2.79 -24.96 -7.08
C HIS A 192 -3.09 -23.49 -6.78
N THR A 193 -4.25 -23.24 -6.16
CA THR A 193 -4.71 -21.91 -5.77
C THR A 193 -4.91 -21.87 -4.27
N VAL A 194 -4.34 -20.88 -3.59
CA VAL A 194 -4.57 -20.61 -2.17
C VAL A 194 -5.31 -19.30 -2.03
N GLY A 195 -6.42 -19.30 -1.29
CA GLY A 195 -7.11 -18.08 -0.87
C GLY A 195 -6.87 -17.81 0.61
N LEU A 196 -6.36 -16.63 0.94
CA LEU A 196 -6.03 -16.22 2.31
C LEU A 196 -6.92 -15.06 2.75
N ASP A 197 -7.72 -15.25 3.80
CA ASP A 197 -8.58 -14.19 4.34
C ASP A 197 -8.58 -14.20 5.88
N ASN A 198 -8.69 -13.04 6.51
CA ASN A 198 -8.73 -12.91 7.96
C ASN A 198 -10.16 -13.04 8.54
N SER A 199 -11.17 -13.18 7.68
CA SER A 199 -12.57 -13.29 8.05
C SER A 199 -13.11 -14.69 7.81
N LYS A 200 -13.43 -15.39 8.90
CA LYS A 200 -14.13 -16.69 8.86
C LYS A 200 -15.42 -16.65 8.04
N ASP A 201 -16.16 -15.55 8.16
CA ASP A 201 -17.43 -15.39 7.44
C ASP A 201 -17.18 -15.32 5.93
N MET A 202 -16.17 -14.57 5.49
CA MET A 202 -15.82 -14.49 4.06
C MET A 202 -15.32 -15.83 3.53
N LEU A 203 -14.47 -16.54 4.29
CA LEU A 203 -14.03 -17.88 3.93
C LEU A 203 -15.18 -18.88 3.82
N ALA A 204 -16.20 -18.79 4.68
CA ALA A 204 -17.40 -19.62 4.57
C ALA A 204 -18.18 -19.32 3.27
N LYS A 205 -18.19 -18.06 2.82
CA LYS A 205 -18.78 -17.68 1.51
C LYS A 205 -17.92 -18.19 0.36
N ALA A 206 -16.61 -17.94 0.37
CA ALA A 206 -15.67 -18.45 -0.62
C ALA A 206 -15.74 -19.97 -0.76
N THR A 207 -15.87 -20.69 0.36
CA THR A 207 -16.07 -22.15 0.36
C THR A 207 -17.32 -22.55 -0.44
N ARG A 208 -18.43 -21.81 -0.29
CA ARG A 208 -19.64 -22.07 -1.08
C ARG A 208 -19.41 -21.80 -2.56
N THR A 209 -18.72 -20.71 -2.90
CA THR A 209 -18.31 -20.41 -4.28
C THR A 209 -17.46 -21.53 -4.88
N CYS A 210 -16.47 -22.05 -4.14
CA CYS A 210 -15.68 -23.20 -4.58
C CYS A 210 -16.54 -24.44 -4.86
N ILE A 211 -17.51 -24.74 -3.99
CA ILE A 211 -18.43 -25.89 -4.16
C ILE A 211 -19.33 -25.69 -5.39
N GLU A 212 -19.94 -24.51 -5.53
CA GLU A 212 -20.85 -24.19 -6.63
C GLU A 212 -20.15 -24.22 -7.99
N SER A 213 -18.92 -23.68 -8.05
CA SER A 213 -18.07 -23.69 -9.23
C SER A 213 -17.29 -25.00 -9.43
N ARG A 214 -17.40 -25.97 -8.50
CA ARG A 214 -16.72 -27.28 -8.52
C ARG A 214 -15.20 -27.19 -8.62
N LEU A 215 -14.61 -26.25 -7.87
CA LEU A 215 -13.17 -26.05 -7.81
C LEU A 215 -12.55 -27.13 -6.90
N ASN A 216 -11.57 -27.87 -7.42
CA ASN A 216 -10.96 -29.02 -6.71
C ASN A 216 -9.49 -28.79 -6.32
N ASN A 217 -8.95 -27.63 -6.67
CA ASN A 217 -7.55 -27.23 -6.49
C ASN A 217 -7.41 -25.91 -5.72
N VAL A 218 -8.39 -25.59 -4.88
CA VAL A 218 -8.41 -24.36 -4.08
C VAL A 218 -8.35 -24.71 -2.59
N ASP A 219 -7.32 -24.23 -1.91
CA ASP A 219 -7.21 -24.28 -0.45
C ASP A 219 -7.52 -22.90 0.14
N LEU A 220 -8.40 -22.87 1.14
CA LEU A 220 -8.80 -21.65 1.83
C LEU A 220 -8.20 -21.62 3.24
N ILE A 221 -7.45 -20.57 3.55
CA ILE A 221 -6.70 -20.43 4.81
C ILE A 221 -7.18 -19.19 5.55
N GLU A 222 -7.50 -19.38 6.84
CA GLU A 222 -7.79 -18.29 7.76
C GLU A 222 -6.50 -17.69 8.30
N GLY A 223 -6.31 -16.40 8.07
CA GLY A 223 -5.18 -15.68 8.63
C GLY A 223 -4.81 -14.41 7.88
N VAL A 224 -3.57 -13.99 8.10
CA VAL A 224 -2.92 -12.91 7.38
C VAL A 224 -1.66 -13.46 6.71
N THR A 225 -0.93 -12.64 5.97
CA THR A 225 0.28 -13.03 5.24
C THR A 225 1.32 -13.72 6.12
N ASP A 226 1.48 -13.30 7.37
CA ASP A 226 2.33 -13.96 8.38
C ASP A 226 2.00 -15.45 8.57
N THR A 227 0.73 -15.83 8.45
CA THR A 227 0.28 -17.22 8.58
C THR A 227 0.91 -18.10 7.50
N ILE A 228 1.01 -17.60 6.27
CA ILE A 228 1.61 -18.32 5.13
C ILE A 228 3.13 -18.24 5.18
N LEU A 229 3.71 -17.11 5.61
CA LEU A 229 5.16 -17.00 5.80
C LEU A 229 5.68 -18.06 6.78
N ALA A 230 4.89 -18.41 7.80
CA ALA A 230 5.23 -19.44 8.76
C ALA A 230 5.19 -20.87 8.21
N SER A 231 4.41 -21.15 7.15
CA SER A 231 4.39 -22.47 6.51
C SER A 231 5.59 -22.71 5.58
N GLY A 232 6.22 -21.62 5.10
CA GLY A 232 7.35 -21.68 4.18
C GLY A 232 6.93 -21.96 2.73
N ASP A 233 5.65 -21.82 2.41
CA ASP A 233 5.13 -21.94 1.05
C ASP A 233 5.59 -20.77 0.18
N ALA A 234 5.69 -21.01 -1.13
CA ALA A 234 6.01 -19.99 -2.11
C ALA A 234 5.17 -20.15 -3.38
N PHE A 235 4.81 -19.02 -3.98
CA PHE A 235 3.84 -18.93 -5.07
C PHE A 235 4.46 -18.27 -6.30
N ASP A 236 4.02 -18.69 -7.49
CA ASP A 236 4.48 -18.11 -8.73
C ASP A 236 3.79 -16.77 -9.04
N LEU A 237 2.52 -16.68 -8.68
CA LEU A 237 1.74 -15.45 -8.74
C LEU A 237 1.13 -15.16 -7.36
N ILE A 238 1.15 -13.89 -6.96
CA ILE A 238 0.35 -13.38 -5.86
C ILE A 238 -0.63 -12.36 -6.43
N VAL A 239 -1.87 -12.40 -6.00
CA VAL A 239 -2.93 -11.48 -6.42
C VAL A 239 -3.57 -10.84 -5.19
N ALA A 240 -3.81 -9.53 -5.25
CA ALA A 240 -4.63 -8.81 -4.28
C ALA A 240 -5.63 -7.91 -5.02
N ASN A 241 -6.92 -8.22 -4.89
CA ASN A 241 -8.00 -7.51 -5.58
C ASN A 241 -8.88 -6.77 -4.57
N MET A 242 -8.86 -5.44 -4.59
CA MET A 242 -9.65 -4.58 -3.71
C MET A 242 -9.40 -4.87 -2.23
N VAL A 243 -8.13 -4.98 -1.85
CA VAL A 243 -7.70 -5.40 -0.50
C VAL A 243 -6.89 -4.34 0.21
N LEU A 244 -5.96 -3.67 -0.47
CA LEU A 244 -4.98 -2.82 0.19
C LEU A 244 -5.63 -1.67 0.96
N HIS A 245 -6.73 -1.11 0.45
CA HIS A 245 -7.46 -0.02 1.11
C HIS A 245 -8.13 -0.44 2.43
N HIS A 246 -8.18 -1.74 2.72
CA HIS A 246 -8.67 -2.30 3.98
C HIS A 246 -7.56 -2.80 4.90
N VAL A 247 -6.30 -2.81 4.45
CA VAL A 247 -5.17 -3.32 5.24
C VAL A 247 -4.55 -2.20 6.09
N PRO A 248 -4.26 -2.44 7.38
CA PRO A 248 -3.67 -1.43 8.28
C PRO A 248 -2.31 -0.89 7.86
N SER A 249 -1.47 -1.74 7.25
CA SER A 249 -0.18 -1.37 6.68
C SER A 249 -0.03 -1.98 5.27
N PRO A 250 -0.49 -1.26 4.23
CA PRO A 250 -0.44 -1.75 2.85
C PRO A 250 0.99 -2.03 2.35
N ALA A 251 1.97 -1.25 2.83
CA ALA A 251 3.37 -1.43 2.46
C ALA A 251 3.94 -2.81 2.87
N ASP A 252 3.48 -3.36 4.00
CA ASP A 252 3.95 -4.67 4.49
C ASP A 252 3.46 -5.81 3.60
N ILE A 253 2.28 -5.68 2.96
CA ILE A 253 1.80 -6.65 1.95
C ILE A 253 2.78 -6.80 0.79
N PHE A 254 3.48 -5.74 0.38
CA PHE A 254 4.51 -5.83 -0.67
C PHE A 254 5.74 -6.62 -0.20
N LEU A 255 6.14 -6.47 1.06
CA LEU A 255 7.26 -7.22 1.65
C LEU A 255 6.90 -8.70 1.76
N ASP A 256 5.70 -8.99 2.24
CA ASP A 256 5.21 -10.35 2.41
C ASP A 256 5.04 -11.02 1.06
N ALA A 257 4.46 -10.33 0.08
CA ALA A 257 4.37 -10.83 -1.28
C ALA A 257 5.76 -11.10 -1.86
N ALA A 258 6.72 -10.20 -1.66
CA ALA A 258 8.10 -10.41 -2.10
C ALA A 258 8.74 -11.65 -1.45
N ALA A 259 8.48 -11.90 -0.17
CA ALA A 259 8.98 -13.07 0.54
C ALA A 259 8.29 -14.38 0.09
N LEU A 260 6.98 -14.34 -0.13
CA LEU A 260 6.13 -15.48 -0.54
C LEU A 260 6.24 -15.84 -2.02
N MET A 261 6.89 -15.02 -2.86
CA MET A 261 7.05 -15.33 -4.28
C MET A 261 8.21 -16.29 -4.58
N ASN A 262 8.01 -17.20 -5.53
CA ASN A 262 9.11 -17.94 -6.18
C ASN A 262 10.05 -16.99 -6.94
N ASN A 263 11.22 -17.50 -7.35
CA ASN A 263 12.10 -16.75 -8.24
C ASN A 263 11.37 -16.45 -9.56
N SER A 264 11.47 -15.21 -10.04
CA SER A 264 10.71 -14.71 -11.20
C SER A 264 9.18 -14.72 -11.01
N GLY A 265 8.70 -14.81 -9.76
CA GLY A 265 7.31 -14.64 -9.43
C GLY A 265 6.83 -13.20 -9.66
N CYS A 266 5.52 -13.04 -9.72
CA CYS A 266 4.86 -11.77 -9.95
C CYS A 266 3.80 -11.49 -8.88
N PHE A 267 3.65 -10.22 -8.53
CA PHE A 267 2.58 -9.71 -7.68
C PHE A 267 1.70 -8.78 -8.52
N ILE A 268 0.41 -9.12 -8.64
CA ILE A 268 -0.58 -8.32 -9.35
C ILE A 268 -1.57 -7.75 -8.33
N ILE A 269 -1.78 -6.45 -8.38
CA ILE A 269 -2.69 -5.73 -7.50
C ILE A 269 -3.71 -5.01 -8.34
N SER A 270 -4.98 -5.10 -7.95
CA SER A 270 -6.07 -4.29 -8.50
C SER A 270 -6.71 -3.54 -7.34
N ASP A 271 -6.55 -2.23 -7.28
CA ASP A 271 -7.03 -1.42 -6.15
C ASP A 271 -7.44 -0.01 -6.57
N LEU A 272 -8.06 0.74 -5.66
CA LEU A 272 -8.53 2.09 -5.92
C LEU A 272 -7.36 3.07 -6.10
N CYS A 273 -7.44 3.90 -7.13
CA CYS A 273 -6.68 5.14 -7.19
C CYS A 273 -7.19 6.09 -6.10
N SER A 274 -6.32 6.99 -5.62
CA SER A 274 -6.69 7.99 -4.64
C SER A 274 -7.93 8.80 -5.08
N HIS A 275 -8.87 8.98 -4.15
CA HIS A 275 -10.10 9.73 -4.34
C HIS A 275 -10.48 10.55 -3.10
N ASP A 276 -11.48 11.42 -3.22
CA ASP A 276 -11.99 12.30 -2.16
C ASP A 276 -13.42 11.94 -1.69
N GLN A 277 -13.88 10.74 -2.06
CA GLN A 277 -15.20 10.22 -1.72
C GLN A 277 -15.26 9.59 -0.31
N ASP A 278 -15.40 10.44 0.71
CA ASP A 278 -15.38 10.05 2.14
C ASP A 278 -16.43 8.99 2.55
N TRP A 279 -17.55 8.90 1.82
CA TRP A 279 -18.63 7.95 2.10
C TRP A 279 -18.16 6.49 2.03
N ALA A 280 -17.11 6.20 1.28
CA ALA A 280 -16.55 4.85 1.16
C ALA A 280 -16.04 4.32 2.51
N LYS A 281 -15.50 5.18 3.39
CA LYS A 281 -15.10 4.76 4.75
C LYS A 281 -16.29 4.38 5.61
N GLU A 282 -17.36 5.18 5.52
CA GLU A 282 -18.54 5.01 6.36
C GLU A 282 -19.37 3.79 5.94
N ASN A 283 -19.42 3.51 4.64
CA ASN A 283 -20.30 2.50 4.08
C ASN A 283 -19.58 1.23 3.62
N CYS A 284 -18.30 1.27 3.24
CA CYS A 284 -17.57 0.13 2.68
C CYS A 284 -16.44 -0.35 3.59
N GLY A 285 -16.10 0.40 4.64
CA GLY A 285 -15.08 0.01 5.62
C GLY A 285 -13.65 0.31 5.17
N ASP A 286 -13.50 1.21 4.20
CA ASP A 286 -12.20 1.63 3.68
C ASP A 286 -11.40 2.31 4.81
N LEU A 287 -10.18 1.82 5.04
CA LEU A 287 -9.21 2.52 5.88
C LEU A 287 -8.57 3.66 5.12
N TRP A 288 -8.32 3.45 3.82
CA TRP A 288 -7.63 4.37 2.90
C TRP A 288 -8.53 4.73 1.72
N LEU A 289 -8.59 6.00 1.32
CA LEU A 289 -9.37 6.45 0.14
C LEU A 289 -8.60 6.19 -1.17
N GLY A 290 -8.14 4.96 -1.36
CA GLY A 290 -7.27 4.55 -2.46
C GLY A 290 -5.85 5.13 -2.40
N PHE A 291 -5.05 4.79 -3.40
CA PHE A 291 -3.61 5.05 -3.41
C PHE A 291 -3.17 5.79 -4.66
N GLU A 292 -2.11 6.58 -4.54
CA GLU A 292 -1.44 7.12 -5.73
C GLU A 292 -0.61 6.03 -6.41
N PRO A 293 -0.53 5.99 -7.76
CA PRO A 293 0.27 4.98 -8.45
C PRO A 293 1.74 4.96 -8.03
N GLU A 294 2.30 6.12 -7.73
CA GLU A 294 3.66 6.31 -7.24
C GLU A 294 3.87 5.67 -5.87
N GLU A 295 2.82 5.61 -5.03
CA GLU A 295 2.87 5.00 -3.70
C GLU A 295 3.08 3.49 -3.78
N LEU A 296 2.27 2.79 -4.59
CA LEU A 296 2.45 1.36 -4.82
C LEU A 296 3.82 1.05 -5.44
N THR A 297 4.31 1.94 -6.31
CA THR A 297 5.64 1.81 -6.93
C THR A 297 6.76 1.94 -5.91
N ALA A 298 6.63 2.89 -4.98
CA ALA A 298 7.61 3.11 -3.92
C ALA A 298 7.66 1.90 -2.96
N TRP A 299 6.50 1.39 -2.52
CA TRP A 299 6.44 0.20 -1.66
C TRP A 299 7.01 -1.04 -2.35
N ALA A 300 6.68 -1.25 -3.62
CA ALA A 300 7.24 -2.33 -4.42
C ALA A 300 8.77 -2.25 -4.51
N ALA A 301 9.33 -1.06 -4.78
CA ALA A 301 10.78 -0.86 -4.83
C ALA A 301 11.44 -1.13 -3.47
N ASP A 302 10.82 -0.67 -2.38
CA ASP A 302 11.27 -0.92 -1.00
C ASP A 302 11.28 -2.42 -0.63
N ALA A 303 10.38 -3.20 -1.26
CA ALA A 303 10.30 -4.65 -1.14
C ALA A 303 11.21 -5.41 -2.15
N GLY A 304 11.96 -4.70 -2.98
CA GLY A 304 12.84 -5.30 -3.99
C GLY A 304 12.09 -5.86 -5.21
N LEU A 305 10.91 -5.31 -5.51
CA LEU A 305 10.11 -5.64 -6.69
C LEU A 305 10.26 -4.55 -7.76
N ASN A 306 10.21 -4.94 -9.03
CA ASN A 306 10.25 -4.01 -10.16
C ASN A 306 8.85 -3.83 -10.74
N ALA A 307 8.40 -2.59 -10.89
CA ALA A 307 7.14 -2.28 -11.55
C ALA A 307 7.15 -2.75 -13.02
N GLY A 308 6.07 -3.42 -13.42
CA GLY A 308 5.80 -3.92 -14.75
C GLY A 308 4.67 -3.15 -15.44
N GLU A 309 3.78 -3.89 -16.10
CA GLU A 309 2.62 -3.32 -16.79
C GLU A 309 1.64 -2.66 -15.80
N GLN A 310 0.98 -1.59 -16.26
CA GLN A 310 -0.05 -0.89 -15.49
C GLN A 310 -1.26 -0.60 -16.37
N LEU A 311 -2.44 -0.72 -15.79
CA LEU A 311 -3.72 -0.43 -16.44
C LEU A 311 -4.57 0.42 -15.49
N PHE A 312 -5.26 1.41 -16.05
CA PHE A 312 -6.18 2.27 -15.31
C PHE A 312 -7.59 2.12 -15.87
N ILE A 313 -8.56 1.89 -14.99
CA ILE A 313 -9.95 1.63 -15.33
C ILE A 313 -10.80 2.73 -14.70
N GLY A 314 -11.29 3.66 -15.52
CA GLY A 314 -12.16 4.74 -15.06
C GLY A 314 -13.60 4.26 -14.89
N LEU A 315 -14.21 4.57 -13.76
CA LEU A 315 -15.59 4.21 -13.43
C LEU A 315 -16.52 5.42 -13.56
N ARG A 316 -17.79 5.19 -13.90
CA ARG A 316 -18.78 6.27 -14.15
C ARG A 316 -19.14 7.09 -12.92
N ASN A 317 -18.95 6.51 -11.73
CA ASN A 317 -19.18 7.12 -10.43
C ASN A 317 -17.95 7.92 -9.92
N GLY A 318 -16.94 8.14 -10.76
CA GLY A 318 -15.78 8.98 -10.44
C GLY A 318 -14.62 8.25 -9.76
N PHE A 319 -14.78 6.97 -9.41
CA PHE A 319 -13.65 6.15 -8.99
C PHE A 319 -12.79 5.76 -10.19
N GLN A 320 -11.54 5.42 -9.90
CA GLN A 320 -10.63 4.81 -10.85
C GLN A 320 -9.95 3.65 -10.15
N ILE A 321 -9.82 2.52 -10.85
CA ILE A 321 -9.05 1.37 -10.38
C ILE A 321 -7.72 1.36 -11.13
N GLN A 322 -6.64 1.04 -10.42
CA GLN A 322 -5.37 0.71 -11.01
C GLN A 322 -5.11 -0.79 -10.88
N VAL A 323 -4.76 -1.44 -11.99
CA VAL A 323 -4.20 -2.79 -12.02
C VAL A 323 -2.71 -2.65 -12.27
N ARG A 324 -1.90 -3.19 -11.37
CA ARG A 324 -0.46 -2.98 -11.30
C ARG A 324 0.27 -4.31 -11.18
N GLU A 325 1.33 -4.44 -11.96
CA GLU A 325 2.20 -5.62 -11.97
C GLU A 325 3.54 -5.30 -11.31
N PHE A 326 4.04 -6.20 -10.46
CA PHE A 326 5.33 -6.08 -9.79
C PHE A 326 6.10 -7.41 -9.81
N TRP A 327 7.30 -7.40 -10.37
CA TRP A 327 8.12 -8.60 -10.57
C TRP A 327 9.19 -8.74 -9.50
N LYS A 328 9.38 -9.95 -8.97
CA LYS A 328 10.47 -10.23 -8.05
C LYS A 328 11.82 -10.05 -8.74
N THR A 329 12.69 -9.19 -8.18
CA THR A 329 14.03 -8.99 -8.72
C THR A 329 14.81 -10.30 -8.59
N THR A 330 15.19 -10.90 -9.73
CA THR A 330 16.15 -12.01 -9.72
C THR A 330 17.49 -11.44 -9.26
N LYS A 331 17.96 -11.85 -8.07
CA LYS A 331 19.36 -11.61 -7.70
C LYS A 331 20.21 -12.26 -8.79
N ARG A 332 21.00 -11.47 -9.52
CA ARG A 332 22.08 -12.03 -10.35
C ARG A 332 22.98 -12.83 -9.40
N ALA A 333 22.99 -14.14 -9.59
CA ALA A 333 23.86 -15.06 -8.86
C ALA A 333 25.34 -14.73 -9.08
#